data_AF-A0A817L7H0-F1
#
_entry.id   AF-A0A817L7H0-F1
#
_cell.length_a   1.000
_cell.length_b   1.000
_cell.length_c   1.000
_cell.angle_alpha   90.00
_cell.angle_beta   90.00
_cell.angle_gamma   90.00
#
_symmetry.space_group_name_H-M   'P 1'
#
loop_
_entity.id
_entity.type
_entity.pdbx_description
1 polymer ?
#
loop_
_entity_poly.entity_id
_entity_poly.type
_entity_poly.pdbx_seq_one_letter_code
_entity_poly.pdbx_strand_id
1 'polypeptide(L)'
;MASSKLKKSSNTISEENQERLLGRYDNNDVLKHAQLAMDSFGDKKKKLRQRMYVQPIGQISNFEKLKHSKSYNNEIVEQYLEQAILYENEVSLREKRDEYAIIEDDFGPLLEKKLKGGAPLSFENLRKACQQLDKNSDVHYQKMLHVCKREKYQLQRYYLINMTDPRCIGIIGCGDMGFALAHRLTHSGFTVLMGSRDPKNRRHLNYEITSITDCIHRSFIIFIATHAEHYTNVLISPLEHNPTLFDRKIVIDISNQQDQKTRQDDFSNAERLQIAIPSAYIVKAFNTISSFVMQNTTAGEPRSVPVASDHSLARDKVMMLAREMNFESYNSGSLRAARHLETYTRTLFPGWIVPIIIAIIVLFGWLIYTLLTKFIYVKTTSWDQLFLHMTNKVLCASAITMLSLVYMPSNLACIFQLAYGNKEKRFPTWLDKWLLSRKQLGLLTFAISLFHVLSTLVLMSPGYYKSWFHPAKIIISANRNQTEVIVPHSVMTIKGELASLMGILTLLLMSLLAITSIPAIANLLNWREWRFIQSKLGTFTLLLAIGHAFAMAIPRWITIGFVQSLRTTGFHCVVFPVITILLKFVLCLPCFARPIRQIRHSEKPKHVV
;
A
#
# COMPACT_ATOMS: atom_id res chain seq x y z
N MET A 1 12.40 56.11 -38.27
CA MET A 1 13.70 55.40 -38.22
C MET A 1 13.76 54.58 -36.92
N ALA A 2 14.34 53.39 -37.01
CA ALA A 2 14.14 52.23 -36.15
C ALA A 2 14.55 52.37 -34.67
N SER A 3 13.87 51.66 -33.76
CA SER A 3 14.45 50.48 -33.10
C SER A 3 13.47 49.77 -32.15
N SER A 4 13.20 48.52 -32.53
CA SER A 4 12.79 47.31 -31.80
C SER A 4 11.73 47.32 -30.67
N LYS A 5 10.54 46.83 -31.04
CA LYS A 5 9.61 46.08 -30.18
C LYS A 5 10.18 44.70 -29.89
N LEU A 6 10.26 44.30 -28.62
CA LEU A 6 10.37 42.90 -28.22
C LEU A 6 9.02 42.41 -27.69
N LYS A 7 8.54 41.35 -28.36
CA LYS A 7 7.32 40.60 -28.12
C LYS A 7 7.32 40.01 -26.70
N LYS A 8 6.19 40.14 -25.98
CA LYS A 8 5.79 39.21 -24.92
C LYS A 8 5.67 37.80 -25.52
N SER A 9 6.53 36.86 -25.14
CA SER A 9 6.20 35.44 -25.25
C SER A 9 5.54 35.00 -23.94
N SER A 10 4.31 34.52 -24.04
CA SER A 10 3.59 33.84 -22.98
C SER A 10 4.18 32.45 -22.81
N ASN A 11 5.05 32.26 -21.82
CA ASN A 11 5.37 30.93 -21.30
C ASN A 11 4.34 30.61 -20.21
N THR A 12 3.14 30.21 -20.61
CA THR A 12 2.20 29.52 -19.73
C THR A 12 2.75 28.13 -19.44
N ILE A 13 3.15 27.93 -18.20
CA ILE A 13 3.54 26.65 -17.59
C ILE A 13 2.34 25.68 -17.72
N SER A 14 2.59 24.45 -18.17
CA SER A 14 1.55 23.42 -18.30
C SER A 14 0.92 23.08 -16.95
N GLU A 15 -0.37 22.72 -16.95
CA GLU A 15 -1.15 22.34 -15.76
C GLU A 15 -0.47 21.23 -14.93
N GLU A 16 0.36 20.40 -15.57
CA GLU A 16 1.15 19.34 -14.94
C GLU A 16 2.21 19.86 -13.95
N ASN A 17 2.70 21.09 -14.14
CA ASN A 17 3.63 21.76 -13.23
C ASN A 17 2.91 22.58 -12.15
N GLN A 18 1.60 22.84 -12.28
CA GLN A 18 0.80 23.47 -11.22
C GLN A 18 0.40 22.46 -10.12
N GLU A 19 0.16 21.19 -10.45
CA GLU A 19 -0.19 20.18 -9.43
C GLU A 19 0.98 19.75 -8.53
N ARG A 20 2.23 19.88 -8.99
CA ARG A 20 3.43 19.60 -8.16
C ARG A 20 3.65 20.61 -7.03
N LEU A 21 2.96 21.75 -7.03
CA LEU A 21 3.17 22.85 -6.09
C LEU A 21 2.10 22.98 -4.99
N LEU A 22 1.06 22.14 -4.97
CA LEU A 22 -0.08 22.28 -4.05
C LEU A 22 0.07 21.54 -2.70
N GLY A 23 1.30 21.33 -2.23
CA GLY A 23 1.60 20.72 -0.92
C GLY A 23 2.22 21.66 0.11
N ARG A 24 2.31 22.97 -0.17
CA ARG A 24 2.88 23.99 0.73
C ARG A 24 1.85 25.09 0.95
N TYR A 25 1.74 25.55 2.20
CA TYR A 25 0.82 26.56 2.75
C TYR A 25 0.20 27.51 1.71
N ASP A 26 -1.14 27.58 1.68
CA ASP A 26 -1.92 28.41 0.77
C ASP A 26 -1.50 29.89 0.91
N ASN A 27 -1.07 30.51 -0.20
CA ASN A 27 -0.65 31.92 -0.23
C ASN A 27 -1.74 32.87 0.28
N ASN A 28 -3.02 32.46 0.23
CA ASN A 28 -4.12 33.23 0.81
C ASN A 28 -4.05 33.32 2.35
N ASP A 29 -3.52 32.31 3.04
CA ASP A 29 -3.33 32.37 4.50
C ASP A 29 -2.21 33.35 4.85
N VAL A 30 -1.13 33.38 4.08
CA VAL A 30 -0.02 34.34 4.26
C VAL A 30 -0.52 35.78 4.04
N LEU A 31 -1.32 36.00 2.99
CA LEU A 31 -1.89 37.31 2.70
C LEU A 31 -2.90 37.75 3.77
N LYS A 32 -3.76 36.83 4.23
CA LYS A 32 -4.72 37.07 5.32
C LYS A 32 -4.00 37.38 6.63
N HIS A 33 -2.88 36.72 6.91
CA HIS A 33 -2.04 37.01 8.07
C HIS A 33 -1.30 38.35 7.95
N ALA A 34 -0.91 38.76 6.74
CA ALA A 34 -0.34 40.08 6.48
C ALA A 34 -1.40 41.20 6.63
N GLN A 35 -2.62 41.00 6.14
CA GLN A 35 -3.74 41.94 6.33
C GLN A 35 -4.11 42.08 7.81
N LEU A 36 -4.22 40.97 8.54
CA LEU A 36 -4.46 40.96 10.00
C LEU A 36 -3.34 41.68 10.78
N ALA A 37 -2.11 41.64 10.28
CA ALA A 37 -0.98 42.37 10.86
C ALA A 37 -1.07 43.89 10.58
N MET A 38 -1.59 44.30 9.41
CA MET A 38 -1.86 45.71 9.10
C MET A 38 -3.03 46.28 9.91
N ASP A 39 -4.15 45.56 10.04
CA ASP A 39 -5.34 46.06 10.74
C ASP A 39 -5.14 46.21 12.27
N SER A 40 -4.13 45.54 12.81
CA SER A 40 -3.82 45.54 14.26
C SER A 40 -2.74 46.55 14.66
N PHE A 41 -2.38 47.50 13.79
CA PHE A 41 -1.30 48.46 14.02
C PHE A 41 -1.68 49.49 15.09
N GLY A 42 -1.47 49.12 16.36
CA GLY A 42 -1.69 50.01 17.51
C GLY A 42 -1.75 49.28 18.85
N ASP A 43 -2.12 48.01 18.86
CA ASP A 43 -2.25 47.23 20.11
C ASP A 43 -0.90 46.63 20.55
N LYS A 44 -0.32 47.20 21.62
CA LYS A 44 1.00 46.81 22.16
C LYS A 44 1.06 45.35 22.64
N LYS A 45 -0.05 44.70 23.01
CA LYS A 45 -0.01 43.30 23.49
C LYS A 45 0.12 42.27 22.37
N LYS A 46 -0.37 42.57 21.15
CA LYS A 46 -0.21 41.67 19.99
C LYS A 46 1.13 41.83 19.25
N LYS A 47 1.82 42.97 19.41
CA LYS A 47 3.20 43.20 18.92
C LYS A 47 4.24 42.18 19.45
N LEU A 48 4.04 41.65 20.65
CA LEU A 48 4.98 40.69 21.26
C LEU A 48 4.91 39.30 20.60
N ARG A 49 3.73 38.86 20.17
CA ARG A 49 3.58 37.55 19.50
C ARG A 49 4.16 37.52 18.08
N GLN A 50 4.17 38.65 17.38
CA GLN A 50 4.72 38.73 16.02
C GLN A 50 6.23 39.03 15.99
N ARG A 51 6.84 39.59 17.05
CA ARG A 51 8.30 39.77 17.13
C ARG A 51 9.08 38.46 17.07
N MET A 52 8.49 37.34 17.48
CA MET A 52 9.11 36.01 17.37
C MET A 52 9.24 35.48 15.93
N TYR A 53 8.56 36.07 14.95
CA TYR A 53 8.58 35.56 13.57
C TYR A 53 9.33 36.44 12.56
N VAL A 54 9.62 37.71 12.88
CA VAL A 54 10.19 38.67 11.91
C VAL A 54 11.64 39.06 12.24
N GLN A 55 12.15 38.69 13.41
CA GLN A 55 13.50 39.06 13.84
C GLN A 55 14.65 38.47 12.98
N PRO A 56 14.54 37.28 12.32
CA PRO A 56 15.65 36.75 11.54
C PRO A 56 15.88 37.46 10.19
N ILE A 57 14.88 38.16 9.66
CA ILE A 57 14.92 38.68 8.28
C ILE A 57 15.65 40.04 8.20
N GLY A 58 15.67 40.80 9.29
CA GLY A 58 16.20 42.17 9.32
C GLY A 58 17.72 42.33 9.42
N GLN A 59 18.50 41.24 9.45
CA GLN A 59 19.95 41.29 9.65
C GLN A 59 20.77 40.80 8.43
N ILE A 60 20.17 40.79 7.23
CA ILE A 60 20.87 40.43 5.99
C ILE A 60 21.18 41.69 5.19
N SER A 61 22.44 41.83 4.76
CA SER A 61 23.09 43.05 4.24
C SER A 61 22.47 43.71 2.98
N ASN A 62 21.42 43.12 2.39
CA ASN A 62 20.73 43.64 1.20
C ASN A 62 19.20 43.74 1.36
N PHE A 63 18.65 43.59 2.57
CA PHE A 63 17.21 43.70 2.85
C PHE A 63 16.59 45.03 2.36
N GLU A 64 17.37 46.12 2.41
CA GLU A 64 17.00 47.44 1.88
C GLU A 64 16.67 47.43 0.38
N LYS A 65 17.36 46.61 -0.43
CA LYS A 65 17.11 46.51 -1.89
C LYS A 65 15.79 45.80 -2.21
N LEU A 66 15.37 44.87 -1.35
CA LEU A 66 14.13 44.09 -1.50
C LEU A 66 12.89 44.93 -1.16
N LYS A 67 13.03 45.86 -0.21
CA LYS A 67 11.99 46.82 0.20
C LYS A 67 11.56 47.78 -0.92
N HIS A 68 12.42 48.00 -1.92
CA HIS A 68 12.18 48.94 -3.03
C HIS A 68 11.92 48.28 -4.38
N SER A 69 11.99 46.95 -4.49
CA SER A 69 11.68 46.24 -5.74
C SER A 69 10.17 46.17 -5.97
N LYS A 70 9.69 46.70 -7.11
CA LYS A 70 8.28 46.60 -7.53
C LYS A 70 7.97 45.31 -8.32
N SER A 71 8.90 44.37 -8.42
CA SER A 71 8.72 43.12 -9.16
C SER A 71 9.12 41.92 -8.30
N TYR A 72 8.13 41.32 -7.64
CA TYR A 72 8.26 40.05 -6.91
C TYR A 72 7.94 38.88 -7.83
N ASN A 73 8.82 38.58 -8.78
CA ASN A 73 8.64 37.38 -9.61
C ASN A 73 9.98 36.71 -9.94
N ASN A 74 10.03 35.41 -9.59
CA ASN A 74 10.93 34.34 -9.98
C ASN A 74 12.43 34.40 -9.63
N GLU A 75 12.91 33.24 -9.17
CA GLU A 75 14.29 32.81 -8.88
C GLU A 75 15.08 33.55 -7.80
N ILE A 76 15.14 34.88 -7.80
CA ILE A 76 16.04 35.62 -6.89
C ILE A 76 15.58 35.53 -5.43
N VAL A 77 14.27 35.54 -5.20
CA VAL A 77 13.68 35.42 -3.84
C VAL A 77 13.82 33.99 -3.30
N GLU A 78 13.74 32.97 -4.16
CA GLU A 78 13.94 31.56 -3.78
C GLU A 78 15.41 31.27 -3.45
N GLN A 79 16.36 31.75 -4.27
CA GLN A 79 17.78 31.66 -3.94
C GLN A 79 18.14 32.41 -2.66
N TYR A 80 17.48 33.53 -2.37
CA TYR A 80 17.65 34.27 -1.11
C TYR A 80 17.16 33.49 0.11
N LEU A 81 16.02 32.79 -0.01
CA LEU A 81 15.47 31.94 1.04
C LEU A 81 16.34 30.70 1.29
N GLU A 82 16.85 30.06 0.23
CA GLU A 82 17.79 28.94 0.37
C GLU A 82 19.10 29.37 1.04
N GLN A 83 19.67 30.52 0.67
CA GLN A 83 20.88 31.04 1.32
C GLN A 83 20.64 31.44 2.78
N ALA A 84 19.50 32.04 3.11
CA ALA A 84 19.16 32.38 4.50
C ALA A 84 19.02 31.13 5.38
N ILE A 85 18.41 30.06 4.85
CA ILE A 85 18.26 28.77 5.54
C ILE A 85 19.60 28.04 5.71
N LEU A 86 20.50 28.13 4.71
CA LEU A 86 21.85 27.58 4.80
C LEU A 86 22.72 28.34 5.82
N TYR A 87 22.60 29.67 5.88
CA TYR A 87 23.35 30.50 6.82
C TYR A 87 22.85 30.35 8.27
N GLU A 88 21.54 30.17 8.49
CA GLU A 88 20.97 29.88 9.82
C GLU A 88 21.47 28.52 10.35
N ASN A 89 21.67 27.53 9.47
CA ASN A 89 22.33 26.27 9.83
C ASN A 89 23.82 26.44 10.13
N GLU A 90 24.53 27.31 9.41
CA GLU A 90 25.96 27.58 9.63
C GLU A 90 26.19 28.37 10.93
N VAL A 91 25.38 29.37 11.23
CA VAL A 91 25.41 30.11 12.50
C VAL A 91 25.01 29.21 13.66
N SER A 92 24.00 28.34 13.52
CA SER A 92 23.69 27.34 14.55
C SER A 92 24.83 26.33 14.77
N LEU A 93 25.61 26.02 13.73
CA LEU A 93 26.79 25.14 13.82
C LEU A 93 27.99 25.87 14.45
N ARG A 94 28.19 27.16 14.15
CA ARG A 94 29.25 28.00 14.74
C ARG A 94 28.95 28.39 16.18
N GLU A 95 27.72 28.77 16.52
CA GLU A 95 27.28 29.00 17.89
C GLU A 95 27.40 27.71 18.72
N LYS A 96 27.05 26.54 18.16
CA LYS A 96 27.31 25.26 18.84
C LYS A 96 28.80 25.02 19.02
N ARG A 97 29.65 25.27 18.01
CA ARG A 97 31.12 25.13 18.10
C ARG A 97 31.71 26.05 19.17
N ASP A 98 31.24 27.30 19.25
CA ASP A 98 31.73 28.29 20.20
C ASP A 98 31.17 28.02 21.62
N GLU A 99 29.96 27.44 21.75
CA GLU A 99 29.39 26.91 23.00
C GLU A 99 30.14 25.65 23.49
N TYR A 100 30.76 24.86 22.59
CA TYR A 100 31.69 23.77 22.94
C TYR A 100 33.09 24.28 23.32
N ALA A 101 33.58 25.38 22.73
CA ALA A 101 34.89 25.96 23.04
C ALA A 101 34.96 26.54 24.48
N ILE A 102 33.87 27.15 24.95
CA ILE A 102 33.78 27.69 26.32
C ILE A 102 33.83 26.57 27.38
N ILE A 103 33.37 25.35 27.06
CA ILE A 103 33.42 24.20 27.96
C ILE A 103 34.83 23.61 28.03
N GLU A 104 35.59 23.65 26.92
CA GLU A 104 36.96 23.12 26.84
C GLU A 104 37.96 24.01 27.59
N ASP A 105 37.81 25.33 27.52
CA ASP A 105 38.67 26.31 28.21
C ASP A 105 38.51 26.28 29.74
N ASP A 106 37.29 26.10 30.25
CA ASP A 106 37.01 26.11 31.69
C ASP A 106 37.20 24.73 32.38
N PHE A 107 36.98 23.61 31.68
CA PHE A 107 37.07 22.25 32.25
C PHE A 107 38.30 21.45 31.84
N GLY A 108 38.95 21.77 30.72
CA GLY A 108 40.13 21.08 30.21
C GLY A 108 41.25 20.91 31.25
N PRO A 109 41.68 21.98 31.94
CA PRO A 109 42.77 21.91 32.93
C PRO A 109 42.44 21.06 34.17
N LEU A 110 41.16 20.99 34.56
CA LEU A 110 40.72 20.28 35.77
C LEU A 110 40.54 18.77 35.51
N LEU A 111 40.05 18.42 34.31
CA LEU A 111 39.91 17.04 33.85
C LEU A 111 41.30 16.43 33.62
N GLU A 112 42.21 17.19 33.01
CA GLU A 112 43.59 16.79 32.74
C GLU A 112 44.38 16.57 34.05
N LYS A 113 44.14 17.40 35.09
CA LYS A 113 44.73 17.22 36.42
C LYS A 113 44.25 15.95 37.15
N LYS A 114 43.00 15.51 36.93
CA LYS A 114 42.48 14.24 37.49
C LYS A 114 42.90 13.01 36.68
N LEU A 115 43.01 13.15 35.36
CA LEU A 115 43.44 12.07 34.46
C LEU A 115 44.94 11.75 34.60
N LYS A 116 45.78 12.73 34.97
CA LYS A 116 47.19 12.49 35.35
C LYS A 116 47.37 11.55 36.56
N GLY A 117 46.30 11.27 37.33
CA GLY A 117 46.30 10.29 38.41
C GLY A 117 45.94 8.84 38.02
N GLY A 118 45.70 8.55 36.73
CA GLY A 118 45.48 7.18 36.22
C GLY A 118 44.08 6.59 36.44
N ALA A 119 43.07 7.38 36.80
CA ALA A 119 41.70 6.87 36.98
C ALA A 119 40.92 6.83 35.63
N PRO A 120 40.15 5.76 35.33
CA PRO A 120 39.35 5.67 34.11
C PRO A 120 38.20 6.69 34.08
N LEU A 121 37.87 7.18 32.88
CA LEU A 121 36.75 8.09 32.64
C LEU A 121 35.43 7.37 32.91
N SER A 122 34.83 7.63 34.08
CA SER A 122 33.52 7.11 34.48
C SER A 122 32.57 8.27 34.79
N PHE A 123 31.27 8.05 34.57
CA PHE A 123 30.22 9.04 34.90
C PHE A 123 30.26 9.44 36.38
N GLU A 124 30.65 8.51 37.26
CA GLU A 124 30.83 8.74 38.69
C GLU A 124 31.99 9.70 38.99
N ASN A 125 33.10 9.59 38.25
CA ASN A 125 34.28 10.45 38.40
C ASN A 125 34.01 11.87 37.88
N LEU A 126 33.24 12.00 36.79
CA LEU A 126 32.77 13.26 36.23
C LEU A 126 31.80 13.95 37.20
N ARG A 127 30.82 13.20 37.75
CA ARG A 127 29.87 13.70 38.76
C ARG A 127 30.57 14.21 40.03
N LYS A 128 31.57 13.48 40.55
CA LYS A 128 32.36 13.90 41.72
C LYS A 128 33.22 15.14 41.46
N ALA A 129 33.75 15.32 40.25
CA ALA A 129 34.45 16.55 39.88
C ALA A 129 33.51 17.77 39.81
N CYS A 130 32.29 17.56 39.33
CA CYS A 130 31.26 18.61 39.27
C CYS A 130 30.73 19.00 40.65
N GLN A 131 30.62 18.05 41.59
CA GLN A 131 30.25 18.33 42.98
C GLN A 131 31.28 19.16 43.73
N GLN A 132 32.56 19.15 43.33
CA GLN A 132 33.58 20.03 43.92
C GLN A 132 33.44 21.50 43.49
N LEU A 133 32.73 21.77 42.39
CA LEU A 133 32.41 23.13 41.90
C LEU A 133 31.14 23.71 42.58
N ASP A 134 30.43 22.91 43.37
CA ASP A 134 29.14 23.25 44.00
C ASP A 134 29.26 24.19 45.22
N LYS A 135 30.29 25.03 45.28
CA LYS A 135 30.34 26.12 46.28
C LYS A 135 29.69 27.41 45.80
N ASN A 136 29.39 27.57 44.50
CA ASN A 136 28.71 28.77 44.00
C ASN A 136 27.81 28.47 42.79
N SER A 137 26.49 28.51 43.02
CA SER A 137 25.39 28.72 42.05
C SER A 137 25.05 27.62 41.00
N ASP A 138 23.97 26.93 41.33
CA ASP A 138 23.15 25.84 40.73
C ASP A 138 22.85 25.84 39.20
N VAL A 139 23.21 26.86 38.42
CA VAL A 139 22.75 26.96 37.01
C VAL A 139 23.63 26.17 36.04
N HIS A 140 24.94 26.13 36.28
CA HIS A 140 25.91 25.47 35.39
C HIS A 140 25.85 23.94 35.55
N TYR A 141 25.61 23.43 36.77
CA TYR A 141 25.46 22.00 37.03
C TYR A 141 24.23 21.42 36.31
N GLN A 142 23.09 22.11 36.33
CA GLN A 142 21.86 21.65 35.66
C GLN A 142 21.96 21.69 34.14
N LYS A 143 22.55 22.77 33.57
CA LYS A 143 22.84 22.83 32.13
C LYS A 143 23.79 21.72 31.70
N MET A 144 24.82 21.42 32.50
CA MET A 144 25.77 20.36 32.18
C MET A 144 25.17 18.97 32.36
N LEU A 145 24.26 18.74 33.32
CA LEU A 145 23.52 17.47 33.44
C LEU A 145 22.58 17.25 32.24
N HIS A 146 22.06 18.33 31.66
CA HIS A 146 21.27 18.30 30.43
C HIS A 146 22.15 18.02 29.20
N VAL A 147 23.34 18.66 29.10
CA VAL A 147 24.35 18.39 28.07
C VAL A 147 24.87 16.97 28.19
N CYS A 148 25.27 16.47 29.36
CA CYS A 148 25.70 15.08 29.56
C CYS A 148 24.59 14.06 29.26
N LYS A 149 23.32 14.36 29.55
CA LYS A 149 22.18 13.51 29.14
C LYS A 149 21.98 13.50 27.63
N ARG A 150 22.24 14.62 26.95
CA ARG A 150 22.13 14.77 25.49
C ARG A 150 23.36 14.23 24.74
N GLU A 151 24.53 14.35 25.34
CA GLU A 151 25.78 13.73 24.91
C GLU A 151 25.78 12.22 25.16
N LYS A 152 25.05 11.69 26.15
CA LYS A 152 24.82 10.23 26.24
C LYS A 152 24.35 9.67 24.90
N TYR A 153 23.48 10.40 24.19
CA TYR A 153 22.97 10.06 22.84
C TYR A 153 23.95 10.35 21.71
N GLN A 154 24.74 11.43 21.77
CA GLN A 154 25.75 11.76 20.75
C GLN A 154 27.02 10.89 20.87
N LEU A 155 27.52 10.65 22.08
CA LEU A 155 28.54 9.64 22.38
C LEU A 155 28.01 8.23 22.09
N GLN A 156 26.72 7.92 22.30
CA GLN A 156 26.10 6.70 21.76
C GLN A 156 26.33 6.62 20.25
N ARG A 157 25.99 7.70 19.53
CA ARG A 157 26.08 7.80 18.07
C ARG A 157 27.54 7.70 17.58
N TYR A 158 28.49 8.29 18.30
CA TYR A 158 29.93 8.27 17.99
C TYR A 158 30.56 6.90 18.32
N TYR A 159 30.23 6.29 19.47
CA TYR A 159 30.66 4.92 19.82
C TYR A 159 30.04 3.86 18.89
N LEU A 160 28.78 4.04 18.46
CA LEU A 160 28.12 3.16 17.49
C LEU A 160 28.80 3.17 16.11
N ILE A 161 29.54 4.23 15.78
CA ILE A 161 30.22 4.39 14.50
C ILE A 161 31.67 3.86 14.57
N ASN A 162 32.31 3.93 15.74
CA ASN A 162 33.77 3.78 15.84
C ASN A 162 34.29 2.48 16.49
N MET A 163 33.45 1.52 16.90
CA MET A 163 33.92 0.29 17.57
C MET A 163 33.99 -0.98 16.70
N THR A 164 33.46 -0.96 15.48
CA THR A 164 33.52 -2.09 14.54
C THR A 164 33.44 -1.54 13.13
N ASP A 165 34.16 -2.13 12.16
CA ASP A 165 34.01 -1.79 10.75
C ASP A 165 32.50 -1.75 10.39
N PRO A 166 31.94 -0.59 9.99
CA PRO A 166 30.51 -0.47 9.69
C PRO A 166 30.06 -1.40 8.55
N ARG A 167 31.01 -2.02 7.83
CA ARG A 167 30.75 -3.03 6.80
C ARG A 167 30.80 -4.48 7.29
N CYS A 168 31.15 -4.74 8.55
CA CYS A 168 31.14 -6.09 9.13
C CYS A 168 29.76 -6.45 9.66
N ILE A 169 29.12 -7.43 9.02
CA ILE A 169 27.78 -7.91 9.36
C ILE A 169 27.86 -9.32 9.95
N GLY A 170 27.26 -9.48 11.12
CA GLY A 170 27.15 -10.76 11.81
C GLY A 170 25.95 -11.55 11.31
N ILE A 171 26.10 -12.86 11.13
CA ILE A 171 25.00 -13.77 10.82
C ILE A 171 25.03 -14.93 11.81
N ILE A 172 24.02 -15.05 12.64
CA ILE A 172 23.87 -16.17 13.57
C ILE A 172 23.06 -17.26 12.87
N GLY A 173 23.69 -18.40 12.61
CA GLY A 173 23.09 -19.55 11.94
C GLY A 173 23.71 -19.84 10.57
N CYS A 174 24.24 -21.06 10.40
CA CYS A 174 24.88 -21.55 9.18
C CYS A 174 23.98 -22.55 8.42
N GLY A 175 22.69 -22.23 8.28
CA GLY A 175 21.75 -22.96 7.40
C GLY A 175 21.63 -22.31 6.02
N ASP A 176 20.70 -22.81 5.19
CA ASP A 176 20.51 -22.34 3.81
C ASP A 176 20.34 -20.82 3.70
N MET A 177 19.46 -20.25 4.54
CA MET A 177 19.22 -18.80 4.56
C MET A 177 20.45 -18.02 5.04
N GLY A 178 21.19 -18.56 6.02
CA GLY A 178 22.40 -17.92 6.54
C GLY A 178 23.51 -17.82 5.48
N PHE A 179 23.77 -18.91 4.75
CA PHE A 179 24.71 -18.90 3.64
C PHE A 179 24.24 -18.06 2.46
N ALA A 180 22.94 -18.05 2.17
CA ALA A 180 22.37 -17.20 1.14
C ALA A 180 22.55 -15.70 1.45
N LEU A 181 22.30 -15.30 2.70
CA LEU A 181 22.56 -13.94 3.18
C LEU A 181 24.05 -13.59 3.10
N ALA A 182 24.93 -14.49 3.56
CA ALA A 182 26.37 -14.30 3.48
C ALA A 182 26.82 -14.03 2.04
N HIS A 183 26.34 -14.85 1.10
CA HIS A 183 26.60 -14.69 -0.32
C HIS A 183 26.15 -13.32 -0.84
N ARG A 184 24.90 -12.90 -0.57
CA ARG A 184 24.37 -11.61 -1.02
C ARG A 184 25.16 -10.43 -0.46
N LEU A 185 25.44 -10.46 0.84
CA LEU A 185 26.16 -9.41 1.54
C LEU A 185 27.59 -9.25 1.02
N THR A 186 28.30 -10.35 0.81
CA THR A 186 29.66 -10.32 0.23
C THR A 186 29.65 -9.75 -1.19
N HIS A 187 28.68 -10.12 -2.03
CA HIS A 187 28.53 -9.55 -3.38
C HIS A 187 28.17 -8.06 -3.37
N SER A 188 27.53 -7.58 -2.30
CA SER A 188 27.24 -6.16 -2.07
C SER A 188 28.39 -5.39 -1.40
N GLY A 189 29.55 -6.02 -1.17
CA GLY A 189 30.74 -5.36 -0.63
C GLY A 189 30.83 -5.30 0.89
N PHE A 190 30.04 -6.12 1.60
CA PHE A 190 30.12 -6.27 3.07
C PHE A 190 31.05 -7.41 3.49
N THR A 191 31.73 -7.21 4.60
CA THR A 191 32.46 -8.27 5.30
C THR A 191 31.45 -9.06 6.14
N VAL A 192 31.45 -10.39 6.01
CA VAL A 192 30.48 -11.25 6.70
C VAL A 192 31.19 -12.12 7.72
N LEU A 193 30.67 -12.11 8.96
CA LEU A 193 31.11 -12.99 10.03
C LEU A 193 29.94 -13.89 10.45
N MET A 194 30.12 -15.21 10.40
CA MET A 194 29.06 -16.16 10.72
C MET A 194 29.27 -16.81 12.08
N GLY A 195 28.26 -16.78 12.94
CA GLY A 195 28.24 -17.43 14.24
C GLY A 195 27.61 -18.83 14.16
N SER A 196 28.38 -19.85 14.56
CA SER A 196 27.92 -21.24 14.67
C SER A 196 28.09 -21.78 16.09
N ARG A 197 27.25 -22.76 16.46
CA ARG A 197 27.45 -23.58 17.67
C ARG A 197 28.68 -24.47 17.55
N ASP A 198 29.04 -24.83 16.33
CA ASP A 198 30.18 -25.68 16.00
C ASP A 198 30.95 -25.05 14.83
N PRO A 199 31.82 -24.06 15.10
CA PRO A 199 32.59 -23.38 14.07
C PRO A 199 33.66 -24.29 13.45
N LYS A 200 34.14 -25.31 14.18
CA LYS A 200 35.21 -26.21 13.70
C LYS A 200 34.72 -27.11 12.58
N ASN A 201 33.50 -27.64 12.68
CA ASN A 201 32.93 -28.57 11.70
C ASN A 201 32.19 -27.89 10.55
N ARG A 202 32.02 -26.56 10.57
CA ARG A 202 31.24 -25.81 9.58
C ARG A 202 32.07 -24.99 8.61
N ARG A 203 33.39 -25.23 8.51
CA ARG A 203 34.30 -24.47 7.63
C ARG A 203 33.77 -24.43 6.19
N HIS A 204 33.30 -23.26 5.77
CA HIS A 204 32.98 -22.95 4.40
C HIS A 204 34.11 -22.05 3.88
N LEU A 205 34.77 -22.42 2.79
CA LEU A 205 36.03 -21.80 2.33
C LEU A 205 35.97 -20.28 2.10
N ASN A 206 34.76 -19.73 1.99
CA ASN A 206 34.52 -18.34 1.59
C ASN A 206 34.10 -17.41 2.74
N TYR A 207 33.84 -17.91 3.95
CA TYR A 207 33.33 -17.09 5.06
C TYR A 207 34.05 -17.40 6.37
N GLU A 208 34.30 -16.37 7.16
CA GLU A 208 34.82 -16.53 8.52
C GLU A 208 33.68 -17.04 9.43
N ILE A 209 33.88 -18.21 10.05
CA ILE A 209 32.91 -18.84 10.94
C ILE A 209 33.51 -18.95 12.34
N THR A 210 32.86 -18.31 13.31
CA THR A 210 33.32 -18.23 14.71
C THR A 210 32.23 -18.71 15.68
N SER A 211 32.51 -18.64 16.99
CA SER A 211 31.48 -18.87 17.99
C SER A 211 30.39 -17.80 17.89
N ILE A 212 29.18 -18.13 18.32
CA ILE A 212 28.06 -17.17 18.34
C ILE A 212 28.43 -15.91 19.15
N THR A 213 29.09 -16.08 20.30
CA THR A 213 29.54 -14.97 21.16
C THR A 213 30.54 -14.06 20.47
N ASP A 214 31.55 -14.62 19.79
CA ASP A 214 32.56 -13.84 19.07
C ASP A 214 31.94 -13.08 17.88
N CYS A 215 31.06 -13.74 17.13
CA CYS A 215 30.29 -13.13 16.06
C CYS A 215 29.48 -11.92 16.56
N ILE A 216 28.76 -12.06 17.68
CA ILE A 216 28.01 -10.94 18.26
C ILE A 216 28.95 -9.82 18.73
N HIS A 217 30.07 -10.15 19.38
CA HIS A 217 31.01 -9.16 19.87
C HIS A 217 31.57 -8.28 18.74
N ARG A 218 31.97 -8.89 17.62
CA ARG A 218 32.65 -8.23 16.50
C ARG A 218 31.71 -7.58 15.48
N SER A 219 30.39 -7.73 15.63
CA SER A 219 29.40 -7.18 14.70
C SER A 219 28.43 -6.22 15.38
N PHE A 220 28.13 -5.12 14.69
CA PHE A 220 27.14 -4.13 15.14
C PHE A 220 25.72 -4.43 14.62
N ILE A 221 25.62 -4.93 13.39
CA ILE A 221 24.40 -5.39 12.75
C ILE A 221 24.45 -6.91 12.67
N ILE A 222 23.42 -7.58 13.18
CA ILE A 222 23.38 -9.04 13.33
C ILE A 222 22.09 -9.59 12.74
N PHE A 223 22.19 -10.50 11.77
CA PHE A 223 21.07 -11.28 11.27
C PHE A 223 20.86 -12.54 12.10
N ILE A 224 19.61 -12.82 12.47
CA ILE A 224 19.24 -14.05 13.18
C ILE A 224 18.69 -15.07 12.16
N ALA A 225 19.57 -15.86 11.56
CA ALA A 225 19.23 -16.89 10.59
C ALA A 225 18.98 -18.27 11.24
N THR A 226 18.25 -18.28 12.36
CA THR A 226 17.82 -19.48 13.09
C THR A 226 16.31 -19.50 13.28
N HIS A 227 15.75 -20.69 13.46
CA HIS A 227 14.32 -20.83 13.81
C HIS A 227 14.05 -20.25 15.20
N ALA A 228 12.87 -19.65 15.38
CA ALA A 228 12.47 -18.98 16.62
C ALA A 228 12.51 -19.89 17.86
N GLU A 229 12.27 -21.20 17.68
CA GLU A 229 12.37 -22.23 18.72
C GLU A 229 13.78 -22.34 19.33
N HIS A 230 14.79 -21.86 18.62
CA HIS A 230 16.18 -21.90 19.06
C HIS A 230 16.67 -20.58 19.64
N TYR A 231 15.83 -19.53 19.72
CA TYR A 231 16.26 -18.22 20.24
C TYR A 231 16.77 -18.32 21.68
N THR A 232 16.08 -19.08 22.53
CA THR A 232 16.51 -19.29 23.92
C THR A 232 17.92 -19.90 23.98
N ASN A 233 18.13 -20.99 23.27
CA ASN A 233 19.41 -21.71 23.33
C ASN A 233 20.55 -20.95 22.66
N VAL A 234 20.26 -20.21 21.58
CA VAL A 234 21.27 -19.55 20.73
C VAL A 234 21.59 -18.13 21.18
N LEU A 235 20.61 -17.38 21.70
CA LEU A 235 20.72 -15.95 21.98
C LEU A 235 20.58 -15.60 23.47
N ILE A 236 19.82 -16.38 24.24
CA ILE A 236 19.58 -16.13 25.67
C ILE A 236 20.65 -16.80 26.55
N SER A 237 21.07 -18.03 26.25
CA SER A 237 22.15 -18.68 27.00
C SER A 237 23.48 -17.89 27.05
N PRO A 238 23.89 -17.16 25.99
CA PRO A 238 25.07 -16.29 26.06
C PRO A 238 24.84 -15.02 26.90
N LEU A 239 23.60 -14.54 27.03
CA LEU A 239 23.25 -13.38 27.86
C LEU A 239 23.39 -13.68 29.35
N GLU A 240 23.20 -14.93 29.77
CA GLU A 240 23.44 -15.34 31.16
C GLU A 240 24.91 -15.12 31.58
N HIS A 241 25.84 -15.29 30.63
CA HIS A 241 27.27 -15.13 30.86
C HIS A 241 27.75 -13.70 30.60
N ASN A 242 27.12 -12.99 29.65
CA ASN A 242 27.40 -11.59 29.36
C ASN A 242 26.11 -10.80 29.10
N PRO A 243 25.52 -10.17 30.14
CA PRO A 243 24.26 -9.43 30.01
C PRO A 243 24.31 -8.25 29.05
N THR A 244 25.50 -7.72 28.77
CA THR A 244 25.72 -6.54 27.90
C THR A 244 26.03 -6.93 26.46
N LEU A 245 26.00 -8.22 26.12
CA LEU A 245 26.44 -8.76 24.83
C LEU A 245 25.74 -8.08 23.64
N PHE A 246 24.47 -7.72 23.79
CA PHE A 246 23.65 -7.11 22.75
C PHE A 246 23.44 -5.60 22.91
N ASP A 247 24.13 -4.96 23.85
CA ASP A 247 23.90 -3.56 24.17
C ASP A 247 24.05 -2.67 22.93
N ARG A 248 22.95 -1.99 22.59
CA ARG A 248 22.85 -1.01 21.49
C ARG A 248 23.10 -1.61 20.10
N LYS A 249 23.13 -2.94 19.95
CA LYS A 249 23.29 -3.62 18.66
C LYS A 249 21.98 -3.63 17.88
N ILE A 250 22.06 -3.69 16.55
CA ILE A 250 20.90 -3.88 15.68
C ILE A 250 20.77 -5.36 15.39
N VAL A 251 19.65 -5.95 15.80
CA VAL A 251 19.37 -7.37 15.60
C VAL A 251 18.20 -7.51 14.64
N ILE A 252 18.46 -8.16 13.50
CA ILE A 252 17.50 -8.34 12.41
C ILE A 252 16.89 -9.72 12.52
N ASP A 253 15.60 -9.76 12.86
CA ASP A 253 14.80 -10.98 12.85
C ASP A 253 14.22 -11.23 11.44
N ILE A 254 14.66 -12.33 10.83
CA ILE A 254 14.22 -12.80 9.51
C ILE A 254 13.26 -14.00 9.57
N SER A 255 12.88 -14.45 10.77
CA SER A 255 12.08 -15.65 10.95
C SER A 255 10.66 -15.51 10.41
N ASN A 256 10.01 -16.62 10.13
CA ASN A 256 8.56 -16.68 9.89
C ASN A 256 7.92 -17.54 10.98
N GLN A 257 6.64 -17.27 11.29
CA GLN A 257 5.92 -18.03 12.31
C GLN A 257 5.54 -19.42 11.75
N GLN A 258 6.08 -20.50 12.34
CA GLN A 258 5.89 -21.85 11.79
C GLN A 258 4.57 -22.53 12.18
N ASP A 259 3.93 -22.20 13.31
CA ASP A 259 2.52 -22.57 13.55
C ASP A 259 1.82 -21.74 14.62
N GLN A 260 0.54 -21.40 14.40
CA GLN A 260 -0.32 -20.72 15.40
C GLN A 260 -1.00 -21.70 16.36
N LYS A 261 -1.21 -22.96 15.94
CA LYS A 261 -1.98 -23.97 16.71
C LYS A 261 -1.35 -24.33 18.05
N THR A 262 -0.06 -24.06 18.24
CA THR A 262 0.72 -24.38 19.44
C THR A 262 0.99 -23.16 20.33
N ARG A 263 0.50 -21.96 20.00
CA ARG A 263 0.83 -20.73 20.74
C ARG A 263 -0.34 -20.20 21.56
N GLN A 264 -0.06 -19.85 22.82
CA GLN A 264 -1.02 -19.28 23.78
C GLN A 264 -1.10 -17.74 23.73
N ASP A 265 -0.13 -17.06 23.13
CA ASP A 265 -0.04 -15.60 23.05
C ASP A 265 0.00 -15.07 21.60
N ASP A 266 -0.29 -13.78 21.46
CA ASP A 266 -0.48 -13.08 20.19
C ASP A 266 0.79 -12.28 19.75
N PHE A 267 1.95 -12.56 20.36
CA PHE A 267 3.21 -11.88 20.06
C PHE A 267 3.92 -12.50 18.85
N SER A 268 4.54 -11.64 18.03
CA SER A 268 5.44 -12.05 16.94
C SER A 268 6.77 -12.61 17.48
N ASN A 269 7.52 -13.33 16.65
CA ASN A 269 8.88 -13.75 17.02
C ASN A 269 9.77 -12.54 17.32
N ALA A 270 9.63 -11.45 16.55
CA ALA A 270 10.40 -10.23 16.76
C ALA A 270 10.07 -9.53 18.08
N GLU A 271 8.78 -9.45 18.47
CA GLU A 271 8.36 -8.88 19.75
C GLU A 271 8.91 -9.70 20.92
N ARG A 272 8.86 -11.04 20.82
CA ARG A 272 9.45 -11.93 21.83
C ARG A 272 10.96 -11.75 21.93
N LEU A 273 11.64 -11.57 20.81
CA LEU A 273 13.07 -11.29 20.78
C LEU A 273 13.40 -9.96 21.46
N GLN A 274 12.55 -8.93 21.28
CA GLN A 274 12.72 -7.63 21.94
C GLN A 274 12.53 -7.72 23.45
N ILE A 275 11.60 -8.56 23.92
CA ILE A 275 11.41 -8.85 25.36
C ILE A 275 12.61 -9.62 25.93
N ALA A 276 13.12 -10.60 25.17
CA ALA A 276 14.24 -11.43 25.60
C ALA A 276 15.59 -10.67 25.62
N ILE A 277 15.76 -9.67 24.75
CA ILE A 277 16.99 -8.88 24.61
C ILE A 277 16.67 -7.38 24.64
N PRO A 278 16.31 -6.81 25.82
CA PRO A 278 15.81 -5.43 25.91
C PRO A 278 16.83 -4.36 25.50
N SER A 279 18.12 -4.66 25.59
CA SER A 279 19.18 -3.70 25.25
C SER A 279 19.51 -3.63 23.76
N ALA A 280 18.98 -4.56 22.95
CA ALA A 280 19.09 -4.57 21.50
C ALA A 280 17.99 -3.75 20.83
N TYR A 281 18.28 -3.24 19.63
CA TYR A 281 17.28 -2.68 18.74
C TYR A 281 16.83 -3.76 17.75
N ILE A 282 15.66 -4.36 18.01
CA ILE A 282 15.12 -5.41 17.13
C ILE A 282 14.48 -4.79 15.90
N VAL A 283 14.78 -5.37 14.73
CA VAL A 283 14.20 -4.99 13.45
C VAL A 283 13.67 -6.23 12.75
N LYS A 284 12.39 -6.23 12.37
CA LYS A 284 11.82 -7.25 11.48
C LYS A 284 12.10 -6.89 10.03
N ALA A 285 12.79 -7.76 9.30
CA ALA A 285 13.04 -7.59 7.86
C ALA A 285 13.36 -8.93 7.17
N PHE A 286 13.40 -8.94 5.84
CA PHE A 286 13.82 -10.06 4.97
C PHE A 286 13.05 -11.37 5.07
N ASN A 287 12.05 -11.49 5.96
CA ASN A 287 11.25 -12.69 6.11
C ASN A 287 10.43 -13.03 4.85
N THR A 288 10.19 -12.05 3.96
CA THR A 288 9.51 -12.19 2.66
C THR A 288 10.44 -12.62 1.51
N ILE A 289 11.75 -12.68 1.75
CA ILE A 289 12.75 -13.04 0.73
C ILE A 289 13.18 -14.49 0.95
N SER A 290 13.08 -15.32 -0.08
CA SER A 290 13.53 -16.72 -0.01
C SER A 290 15.06 -16.82 -0.15
N SER A 291 15.63 -17.90 0.37
CA SER A 291 17.06 -18.21 0.23
C SER A 291 17.52 -18.25 -1.22
N PHE A 292 16.69 -18.78 -2.13
CA PHE A 292 16.96 -18.81 -3.57
C PHE A 292 17.15 -17.41 -4.17
N VAL A 293 16.28 -16.45 -3.82
CA VAL A 293 16.38 -15.06 -4.31
C VAL A 293 17.59 -14.35 -3.69
N MET A 294 17.89 -14.65 -2.43
CA MET A 294 19.05 -14.10 -1.76
C MET A 294 20.37 -14.59 -2.42
N GLN A 295 20.42 -15.84 -2.89
CA GLN A 295 21.57 -16.37 -3.65
C GLN A 295 21.65 -15.82 -5.09
N ASN A 296 20.53 -15.77 -5.80
CA ASN A 296 20.51 -15.41 -7.22
C ASN A 296 20.25 -13.92 -7.43
N THR A 297 21.32 -13.18 -7.74
CA THR A 297 21.27 -11.73 -8.00
C THR A 297 20.53 -11.34 -9.27
N THR A 298 20.28 -12.30 -10.17
CA THR A 298 19.56 -12.13 -11.44
C THR A 298 18.08 -12.51 -11.37
N ALA A 299 17.56 -12.94 -10.22
CA ALA A 299 16.21 -13.45 -10.06
C ALA A 299 15.13 -12.34 -10.01
N GLY A 300 14.87 -11.70 -11.16
CA GLY A 300 13.70 -10.85 -11.40
C GLY A 300 13.73 -9.43 -10.81
N GLU A 301 12.58 -8.77 -10.83
CA GLU A 301 12.39 -7.39 -10.32
C GLU A 301 12.81 -7.23 -8.85
N PRO A 302 13.28 -6.04 -8.43
CA PRO A 302 13.62 -5.76 -7.04
C PRO A 302 12.45 -6.11 -6.11
N ARG A 303 12.63 -7.14 -5.27
CA ARG A 303 11.61 -7.49 -4.28
C ARG A 303 11.64 -6.48 -3.15
N SER A 304 10.46 -6.05 -2.74
CA SER A 304 10.30 -5.08 -1.66
C SER A 304 10.42 -5.76 -0.29
N VAL A 305 11.32 -5.26 0.54
CA VAL A 305 11.58 -5.70 1.91
C VAL A 305 10.83 -4.79 2.89
N PRO A 306 9.74 -5.28 3.52
CA PRO A 306 9.11 -4.56 4.62
C PRO A 306 10.04 -4.51 5.83
N VAL A 307 10.19 -3.34 6.44
CA VAL A 307 11.02 -3.15 7.65
C VAL A 307 10.19 -2.55 8.78
N ALA A 308 10.14 -3.22 9.92
CA ALA A 308 9.40 -2.76 11.11
C ALA A 308 10.29 -2.77 12.37
N SER A 309 10.25 -1.68 13.14
CA SER A 309 10.99 -1.54 14.42
C SER A 309 10.46 -0.36 15.23
N ASP A 310 10.61 -0.43 16.55
CA ASP A 310 10.31 0.69 17.46
C ASP A 310 11.48 1.71 17.53
N HIS A 311 12.66 1.35 17.01
CA HIS A 311 13.82 2.24 16.95
C HIS A 311 14.05 2.76 15.52
N SER A 312 13.72 4.03 15.28
CA SER A 312 13.74 4.66 13.95
C SER A 312 15.11 4.58 13.26
N LEU A 313 16.20 4.90 13.96
CA LEU A 313 17.55 4.85 13.36
C LEU A 313 17.99 3.42 13.02
N ALA A 314 17.50 2.41 13.75
CA ALA A 314 17.83 1.02 13.47
C ALA A 314 17.08 0.55 12.22
N ARG A 315 15.79 0.87 12.14
CA ARG A 315 14.97 0.66 10.95
C ARG A 315 15.60 1.30 9.70
N ASP A 316 15.98 2.57 9.79
CA ASP A 316 16.48 3.31 8.62
C ASP A 316 17.83 2.76 8.13
N LYS A 317 18.71 2.33 9.06
CA LYS A 317 19.95 1.59 8.72
C LYS A 317 19.66 0.27 8.01
N VAL A 318 18.69 -0.51 8.50
CA VAL A 318 18.31 -1.80 7.86
C VAL A 318 17.65 -1.56 6.49
N MET A 319 16.88 -0.49 6.33
CA MET A 319 16.32 -0.10 5.03
C MET A 319 17.41 0.30 4.02
N MET A 320 18.45 1.00 4.45
CA MET A 320 19.63 1.29 3.61
C MET A 320 20.38 0.01 3.24
N LEU A 321 20.64 -0.86 4.22
CA LEU A 321 21.29 -2.15 3.99
C LEU A 321 20.54 -3.01 2.95
N ALA A 322 19.20 -3.02 3.01
CA ALA A 322 18.39 -3.70 2.00
C ALA A 322 18.60 -3.11 0.59
N ARG A 323 18.73 -1.79 0.46
CA ARG A 323 18.98 -1.12 -0.82
C ARG A 323 20.37 -1.37 -1.37
N GLU A 324 21.39 -1.42 -0.50
CA GLU A 324 22.76 -1.81 -0.87
C GLU A 324 22.84 -3.29 -1.30
N MET A 325 21.93 -4.12 -0.79
CA MET A 325 21.67 -5.46 -1.29
C MET A 325 20.76 -5.50 -2.53
N ASN A 326 20.54 -4.38 -3.25
CA ASN A 326 19.68 -4.30 -4.44
C ASN A 326 18.23 -4.77 -4.21
N PHE A 327 17.69 -4.55 -3.01
CA PHE A 327 16.27 -4.71 -2.73
C PHE A 327 15.60 -3.35 -2.59
N GLU A 328 14.32 -3.27 -2.93
CA GLU A 328 13.51 -2.15 -2.47
C GLU A 328 13.20 -2.31 -0.98
N SER A 329 13.03 -1.21 -0.25
CA SER A 329 12.69 -1.27 1.17
C SER A 329 11.69 -0.19 1.54
N TYR A 330 10.72 -0.55 2.38
CA TYR A 330 9.71 0.37 2.88
C TYR A 330 9.44 0.17 4.37
N ASN A 331 9.08 1.27 5.02
CA ASN A 331 8.76 1.31 6.43
C ASN A 331 7.36 0.73 6.68
N SER A 332 7.29 -0.34 7.46
CA SER A 332 6.04 -1.00 7.89
C SER A 332 5.55 -0.55 9.27
N GLY A 333 6.23 0.42 9.89
CA GLY A 333 5.86 1.00 11.18
C GLY A 333 6.60 0.41 12.38
N SER A 334 5.92 0.39 13.53
CA SER A 334 6.41 -0.16 14.80
C SER A 334 6.64 -1.68 14.72
N LEU A 335 7.36 -2.24 15.70
CA LEU A 335 7.66 -3.67 15.77
C LEU A 335 6.39 -4.55 15.78
N ARG A 336 5.25 -4.02 16.25
CA ARG A 336 3.93 -4.68 16.18
C ARG A 336 3.53 -5.12 14.76
N ALA A 337 3.99 -4.45 13.72
CA ALA A 337 3.73 -4.84 12.33
C ALA A 337 4.33 -6.22 11.98
N ALA A 338 5.33 -6.68 12.73
CA ALA A 338 5.93 -8.00 12.59
C ALA A 338 4.91 -9.15 12.68
N ARG A 339 3.84 -9.00 13.48
CA ARG A 339 2.76 -10.02 13.57
C ARG A 339 2.12 -10.30 12.22
N HIS A 340 1.85 -9.23 11.47
CA HIS A 340 1.30 -9.34 10.12
C HIS A 340 2.34 -9.87 9.14
N LEU A 341 3.58 -9.33 9.18
CA LEU A 341 4.66 -9.74 8.27
C LEU A 341 5.01 -11.23 8.38
N GLU A 342 5.02 -11.78 9.60
CA GLU A 342 5.28 -13.21 9.84
C GLU A 342 4.14 -14.11 9.35
N THR A 343 2.90 -13.64 9.44
CA THR A 343 1.73 -14.39 8.97
C THR A 343 1.58 -14.31 7.45
N TYR A 344 1.96 -13.18 6.85
CA TYR A 344 1.77 -12.88 5.44
C TYR A 344 2.41 -13.92 4.51
N THR A 345 3.61 -14.40 4.86
CA THR A 345 4.36 -15.39 4.06
C THR A 345 3.73 -16.77 4.06
N ARG A 346 2.86 -17.07 5.04
CA ARG A 346 2.16 -18.37 5.14
C ARG A 346 0.84 -18.38 4.37
N THR A 347 0.16 -17.25 4.28
CA THR A 347 -1.20 -17.22 3.74
C THR A 347 -1.20 -17.27 2.20
N LEU A 348 -1.74 -18.33 1.62
CA LEU A 348 -1.96 -18.43 0.19
C LEU A 348 -3.27 -17.73 -0.20
N PHE A 349 -3.16 -16.61 -0.93
CA PHE A 349 -4.27 -15.82 -1.46
C PHE A 349 -5.41 -15.52 -0.44
N PRO A 350 -5.13 -14.94 0.74
CA PRO A 350 -6.12 -14.79 1.81
C PRO A 350 -7.36 -13.97 1.37
N GLY A 351 -7.19 -12.99 0.49
CA GLY A 351 -8.29 -12.19 -0.06
C GLY A 351 -9.13 -12.88 -1.14
N TRP A 352 -8.69 -14.02 -1.67
CA TRP A 352 -9.34 -14.71 -2.80
C TRP A 352 -10.19 -15.91 -2.41
N ILE A 353 -9.94 -16.52 -1.24
CA ILE A 353 -10.61 -17.75 -0.82
C ILE A 353 -12.14 -17.60 -0.87
N VAL A 354 -12.67 -16.57 -0.21
CA VAL A 354 -14.11 -16.30 -0.18
C VAL A 354 -14.68 -15.99 -1.57
N PRO A 355 -14.11 -15.06 -2.37
CA PRO A 355 -14.54 -14.84 -3.76
C PRO A 355 -14.55 -16.09 -4.64
N ILE A 356 -13.54 -16.95 -4.53
CA ILE A 356 -13.43 -18.18 -5.32
C ILE A 356 -14.55 -19.16 -4.92
N ILE A 357 -14.79 -19.34 -3.62
CA ILE A 357 -15.89 -20.18 -3.13
C ILE A 357 -17.23 -19.65 -3.66
N ILE A 358 -17.47 -18.34 -3.59
CA ILE A 358 -18.69 -17.72 -4.14
C ILE A 358 -18.80 -18.00 -5.65
N ALA A 359 -17.72 -17.81 -6.41
CA ALA A 359 -17.71 -18.06 -7.84
C ALA A 359 -18.01 -19.53 -8.19
N ILE A 360 -17.44 -20.48 -7.43
CA ILE A 360 -17.71 -21.91 -7.57
C ILE A 360 -19.19 -22.19 -7.29
N ILE A 361 -19.74 -21.69 -6.18
CA ILE A 361 -21.15 -21.88 -5.83
C ILE A 361 -22.07 -21.34 -6.93
N VAL A 362 -21.80 -20.13 -7.44
CA VAL A 362 -22.60 -19.52 -8.51
C VAL A 362 -22.48 -20.34 -9.79
N LEU A 363 -21.27 -20.74 -10.18
CA LEU A 363 -21.03 -21.49 -11.42
C LEU A 363 -21.66 -22.88 -11.38
N PHE A 364 -21.47 -23.64 -10.30
CA PHE A 364 -22.10 -24.95 -10.12
C PHE A 364 -23.61 -24.84 -9.95
N GLY A 365 -24.11 -23.79 -9.27
CA GLY A 365 -25.54 -23.51 -9.16
C GLY A 365 -26.19 -23.32 -10.53
N TRP A 366 -25.59 -22.49 -11.38
CA TRP A 366 -26.06 -22.28 -12.76
C TRP A 366 -25.88 -23.50 -13.65
N LEU A 367 -24.80 -24.28 -13.44
CA LEU A 367 -24.56 -25.53 -14.14
C LEU A 367 -25.67 -26.53 -13.86
N ILE A 368 -25.93 -26.84 -12.59
CA ILE A 368 -26.97 -27.77 -12.15
C ILE A 368 -28.34 -27.27 -12.64
N TYR A 369 -28.63 -25.98 -12.42
CA TYR A 369 -29.89 -25.39 -12.86
C TYR A 369 -30.12 -25.52 -14.38
N THR A 370 -29.10 -25.23 -15.19
CA THR A 370 -29.20 -25.32 -16.65
C THR A 370 -29.30 -26.77 -17.12
N LEU A 371 -28.59 -27.70 -16.48
CA LEU A 371 -28.64 -29.12 -16.78
C LEU A 371 -30.04 -29.69 -16.50
N LEU A 372 -30.57 -29.44 -15.30
CA LEU A 372 -31.92 -29.88 -14.92
C LEU A 372 -32.98 -29.31 -15.87
N THR A 373 -32.97 -28.00 -16.09
CA THR A 373 -34.03 -27.34 -16.87
C THR A 373 -33.97 -27.69 -18.36
N LYS A 374 -32.78 -27.75 -18.97
CA LYS A 374 -32.66 -27.90 -20.44
C LYS A 374 -32.47 -29.33 -20.92
N PHE A 375 -31.84 -30.19 -20.14
CA PHE A 375 -31.56 -31.58 -20.53
C PHE A 375 -32.53 -32.58 -19.92
N ILE A 376 -33.00 -32.35 -18.68
CA ILE A 376 -33.84 -33.31 -17.97
C ILE A 376 -35.33 -32.98 -18.13
N TYR A 377 -35.74 -31.77 -17.72
CA TYR A 377 -37.17 -31.41 -17.67
C TYR A 377 -37.76 -31.03 -19.02
N VAL A 378 -37.21 -30.01 -19.68
CA VAL A 378 -37.77 -29.48 -20.94
C VAL A 378 -37.16 -30.16 -22.17
N LYS A 379 -36.02 -30.84 -22.02
CA LYS A 379 -35.32 -31.59 -23.09
C LYS A 379 -35.14 -30.81 -24.40
N THR A 380 -34.81 -29.52 -24.29
CA THR A 380 -34.68 -28.61 -25.45
C THR A 380 -33.34 -28.68 -26.17
N THR A 381 -32.37 -29.43 -25.63
CA THR A 381 -30.97 -29.38 -26.06
C THR A 381 -30.40 -30.79 -26.13
N SER A 382 -29.71 -31.13 -27.23
CA SER A 382 -29.03 -32.43 -27.38
C SER A 382 -27.83 -32.54 -26.43
N TRP A 383 -27.53 -33.75 -25.97
CA TRP A 383 -26.32 -34.07 -25.19
C TRP A 383 -25.01 -33.68 -25.89
N ASP A 384 -25.00 -33.63 -27.23
CA ASP A 384 -23.84 -33.19 -28.02
C ASP A 384 -23.46 -31.72 -27.74
N GLN A 385 -24.41 -30.92 -27.25
CA GLN A 385 -24.25 -29.49 -26.97
C GLN A 385 -23.79 -29.20 -25.53
N LEU A 386 -23.41 -30.24 -24.77
CA LEU A 386 -23.01 -30.13 -23.36
C LEU A 386 -21.76 -29.27 -23.16
N PHE A 387 -20.71 -29.46 -23.96
CA PHE A 387 -19.40 -28.89 -23.64
C PHE A 387 -19.29 -27.39 -23.89
N LEU A 388 -19.69 -26.91 -25.07
CA LEU A 388 -19.50 -25.50 -25.43
C LEU A 388 -20.80 -24.69 -25.32
N HIS A 389 -21.89 -25.19 -25.89
CA HIS A 389 -23.16 -24.44 -25.94
C HIS A 389 -23.85 -24.32 -24.58
N MET A 390 -23.87 -25.40 -23.77
CA MET A 390 -24.38 -25.31 -22.39
C MET A 390 -23.44 -24.48 -21.51
N THR A 391 -22.15 -24.76 -21.52
CA THR A 391 -21.15 -24.00 -20.75
C THR A 391 -21.24 -22.52 -21.04
N ASN A 392 -21.39 -22.10 -22.30
CA ASN A 392 -21.54 -20.68 -22.63
C ASN A 392 -22.74 -20.01 -21.95
N LYS A 393 -23.86 -20.73 -21.76
CA LYS A 393 -25.03 -20.24 -21.02
C LYS A 393 -24.78 -20.16 -19.51
N VAL A 394 -24.03 -21.11 -18.96
CA VAL A 394 -23.64 -21.11 -17.54
C VAL A 394 -22.69 -19.94 -17.27
N LEU A 395 -21.71 -19.72 -18.15
CA LEU A 395 -20.74 -18.63 -18.02
C LEU A 395 -21.40 -17.26 -18.05
N CYS A 396 -22.33 -17.01 -18.98
CA CYS A 396 -22.99 -15.70 -19.05
C CYS A 396 -23.90 -15.44 -17.85
N ALA A 397 -24.66 -16.45 -17.40
CA ALA A 397 -25.51 -16.33 -16.21
C ALA A 397 -24.67 -16.14 -14.94
N SER A 398 -23.53 -16.84 -14.84
CA SER A 398 -22.59 -16.68 -13.73
C SER A 398 -21.93 -15.30 -13.74
N ALA A 399 -21.48 -14.81 -14.89
CA ALA A 399 -20.86 -13.50 -15.04
C ALA A 399 -21.79 -12.36 -14.58
N ILE A 400 -23.02 -12.30 -15.08
CA ILE A 400 -23.95 -11.22 -14.70
C ILE A 400 -24.37 -11.31 -13.23
N THR A 401 -24.49 -12.53 -12.67
CA THR A 401 -24.76 -12.75 -11.25
C THR A 401 -23.59 -12.26 -10.39
N MET A 402 -22.36 -12.64 -10.74
CA MET A 402 -21.14 -12.23 -10.05
C MET A 402 -20.92 -10.71 -10.14
N LEU A 403 -21.15 -10.10 -11.30
CA LEU A 403 -21.10 -8.65 -11.47
C LEU A 403 -22.08 -7.94 -10.53
N SER A 404 -23.28 -8.50 -10.36
CA SER A 404 -24.30 -7.98 -9.44
C SER A 404 -23.86 -8.12 -7.98
N LEU A 405 -23.18 -9.23 -7.61
CA LEU A 405 -22.61 -9.43 -6.28
C LEU A 405 -21.47 -8.44 -5.95
N VAL A 406 -20.83 -7.83 -6.95
CA VAL A 406 -19.85 -6.75 -6.73
C VAL A 406 -20.54 -5.46 -6.25
N TYR A 407 -21.69 -5.12 -6.83
CA TYR A 407 -22.37 -3.84 -6.56
C TYR A 407 -23.42 -3.90 -5.45
N MET A 408 -24.06 -5.06 -5.24
CA MET A 408 -25.07 -5.27 -4.20
C MET A 408 -24.63 -4.86 -2.77
N PRO A 409 -23.45 -5.23 -2.26
CA PRO A 409 -23.08 -4.89 -0.88
C PRO A 409 -22.96 -3.37 -0.66
N SER A 410 -22.70 -2.61 -1.72
CA SER A 410 -22.70 -1.13 -1.65
C SER A 410 -24.11 -0.57 -1.41
N ASN A 411 -25.13 -1.21 -1.98
CA ASN A 411 -26.52 -0.82 -1.76
C ASN A 411 -26.95 -1.20 -0.33
N LEU A 412 -26.61 -2.40 0.11
CA LEU A 412 -26.88 -2.85 1.49
C LEU A 412 -26.20 -1.94 2.52
N ALA A 413 -24.93 -1.57 2.29
CA ALA A 413 -24.22 -0.63 3.16
C ALA A 413 -24.94 0.73 3.27
N CYS A 414 -25.55 1.22 2.19
CA CYS A 414 -26.36 2.46 2.24
C CYS A 414 -27.64 2.27 3.07
N ILE A 415 -28.31 1.11 2.96
CA ILE A 415 -29.49 0.79 3.77
C ILE A 415 -29.11 0.70 5.25
N PHE A 416 -28.00 0.04 5.59
CA PHE A 416 -27.51 0.00 6.97
C PHE A 416 -27.13 1.39 7.50
N GLN A 417 -26.50 2.23 6.66
CA GLN A 417 -26.22 3.62 7.03
C GLN A 417 -27.50 4.39 7.36
N LEU A 418 -28.54 4.26 6.53
CA LEU A 418 -29.84 4.85 6.78
C LEU A 418 -30.47 4.32 8.08
N ALA A 419 -30.50 2.99 8.25
CA ALA A 419 -31.08 2.34 9.43
C ALA A 419 -30.35 2.71 10.73
N TYR A 420 -29.04 2.93 10.68
CA TYR A 420 -28.26 3.33 11.85
C TYR A 420 -28.30 4.84 12.12
N GLY A 421 -28.62 5.65 11.10
CA GLY A 421 -28.58 7.12 11.18
C GLY A 421 -27.19 7.71 11.43
N ASN A 422 -26.12 6.90 11.40
CA ASN A 422 -24.73 7.32 11.57
C ASN A 422 -23.77 6.42 10.78
N LYS A 423 -22.53 6.90 10.58
CA LYS A 423 -21.46 6.16 9.89
C LYS A 423 -20.45 5.48 10.82
N GLU A 424 -20.52 5.77 12.12
CA GLU A 424 -19.54 5.32 13.12
C GLU A 424 -19.79 3.88 13.56
N LYS A 425 -21.06 3.46 13.55
CA LYS A 425 -21.42 2.09 13.84
C LYS A 425 -20.84 1.15 12.79
N ARG A 426 -19.99 0.23 13.23
CA ARG A 426 -19.37 -0.78 12.38
C ARG A 426 -20.42 -1.64 11.68
N PHE A 427 -20.18 -1.96 10.41
CA PHE A 427 -21.02 -2.90 9.69
C PHE A 427 -20.95 -4.32 10.28
N PRO A 428 -22.00 -5.14 10.10
CA PRO A 428 -21.91 -6.57 10.40
C PRO A 428 -20.70 -7.20 9.71
N THR A 429 -20.04 -8.14 10.39
CA THR A 429 -18.78 -8.75 9.93
C THR A 429 -18.90 -9.43 8.56
N TRP A 430 -20.06 -10.00 8.23
CA TRP A 430 -20.32 -10.60 6.92
C TRP A 430 -20.33 -9.56 5.79
N LEU A 431 -20.90 -8.37 6.05
CA LEU A 431 -20.98 -7.30 5.06
C LEU A 431 -19.61 -6.63 4.87
N ASP A 432 -18.88 -6.44 5.96
CA ASP A 432 -17.50 -5.92 5.95
C ASP A 432 -16.58 -6.82 5.11
N LYS A 433 -16.59 -8.13 5.37
CA LYS A 433 -15.85 -9.11 4.57
C LYS A 433 -16.25 -9.08 3.09
N TRP A 434 -17.56 -9.01 2.80
CA TRP A 434 -18.04 -8.95 1.42
C TRP A 434 -17.60 -7.66 0.70
N LEU A 435 -17.64 -6.50 1.37
CA LEU A 435 -17.17 -5.23 0.82
C LEU A 435 -15.68 -5.25 0.46
N LEU A 436 -14.85 -5.93 1.27
CA LEU A 436 -13.42 -6.11 1.04
C LEU A 436 -13.13 -7.08 -0.14
N SER A 437 -14.02 -8.04 -0.38
CA SER A 437 -13.91 -9.02 -1.48
C SER A 437 -14.32 -8.51 -2.86
N ARG A 438 -14.83 -7.28 -2.98
CA ARG A 438 -15.37 -6.74 -4.24
C ARG A 438 -14.36 -6.72 -5.39
N LYS A 439 -13.10 -6.40 -5.10
CA LYS A 439 -12.03 -6.37 -6.12
C LYS A 439 -11.87 -7.75 -6.76
N GLN A 440 -11.73 -8.78 -5.94
CA GLN A 440 -11.53 -10.16 -6.38
C GLN A 440 -12.77 -10.70 -7.10
N LEU A 441 -13.98 -10.42 -6.60
CA LEU A 441 -15.23 -10.76 -7.29
C LEU A 441 -15.32 -10.11 -8.68
N GLY A 442 -14.93 -8.84 -8.80
CA GLY A 442 -14.90 -8.13 -10.09
C GLY A 442 -13.90 -8.74 -11.07
N LEU A 443 -12.70 -9.12 -10.61
CA LEU A 443 -11.70 -9.78 -11.45
C LEU A 443 -12.14 -11.18 -11.91
N LEU A 444 -12.76 -11.97 -11.02
CA LEU A 444 -13.34 -13.27 -11.38
C LEU A 444 -14.47 -13.11 -12.40
N THR A 445 -15.32 -12.10 -12.21
CA THR A 445 -16.39 -11.76 -13.15
C THR A 445 -15.83 -11.45 -14.54
N PHE A 446 -14.77 -10.65 -14.62
CA PHE A 446 -14.10 -10.34 -15.88
C PHE A 446 -13.53 -11.60 -16.56
N ALA A 447 -12.86 -12.47 -15.81
CA ALA A 447 -12.32 -13.72 -16.33
C ALA A 447 -13.42 -14.66 -16.89
N ILE A 448 -14.51 -14.85 -16.15
CA ILE A 448 -15.66 -15.65 -16.60
C ILE A 448 -16.29 -15.03 -17.86
N SER A 449 -16.39 -13.70 -17.89
CA SER A 449 -16.93 -12.97 -19.05
C SER A 449 -16.05 -13.10 -20.29
N LEU A 450 -14.73 -13.08 -20.13
CA LEU A 450 -13.79 -13.31 -21.22
C LEU A 450 -13.99 -14.71 -21.82
N PHE A 451 -14.15 -15.72 -20.98
CA PHE A 451 -14.40 -17.08 -21.44
C PHE A 451 -15.78 -17.23 -22.12
N HIS A 452 -16.80 -16.53 -21.62
CA HIS A 452 -18.10 -16.40 -22.30
C HIS A 452 -17.96 -15.78 -23.70
N VAL A 453 -17.19 -14.70 -23.85
CA VAL A 453 -16.98 -14.03 -25.13
C VAL A 453 -16.26 -14.95 -26.11
N LEU A 454 -15.15 -15.58 -25.69
CA LEU A 454 -14.42 -16.54 -26.53
C LEU A 454 -15.30 -17.69 -26.98
N SER A 455 -16.08 -18.27 -26.07
CA SER A 455 -17.05 -19.34 -26.39
C SER A 455 -18.11 -18.86 -27.36
N THR A 456 -18.59 -17.62 -27.21
CA THR A 456 -19.61 -17.04 -28.09
C THR A 456 -19.07 -16.77 -29.48
N LEU A 457 -17.83 -16.28 -29.62
CA LEU A 457 -17.18 -16.06 -30.91
C LEU A 457 -17.00 -17.37 -31.70
N VAL A 458 -16.60 -18.45 -31.02
CA VAL A 458 -16.51 -19.78 -31.65
C VAL A 458 -17.87 -20.31 -32.10
N LEU A 459 -18.92 -20.04 -31.32
CA LEU A 459 -20.29 -20.45 -31.64
C LEU A 459 -21.03 -19.50 -32.59
N MET A 460 -20.41 -18.38 -33.01
CA MET A 460 -21.09 -17.32 -33.76
C MET A 460 -21.36 -17.74 -35.20
N SER A 461 -22.43 -18.51 -35.39
CA SER A 461 -22.88 -18.96 -36.69
C SER A 461 -24.41 -19.01 -36.77
N PRO A 462 -24.97 -18.95 -37.99
CA PRO A 462 -26.41 -19.13 -38.16
C PRO A 462 -26.93 -20.50 -37.70
N GLY A 463 -26.06 -21.52 -37.61
CA GLY A 463 -26.41 -22.84 -37.09
C GLY A 463 -26.77 -22.83 -35.60
N TYR A 464 -25.98 -22.15 -34.77
CA TYR A 464 -26.21 -22.05 -33.32
C TYR A 464 -27.14 -20.89 -32.94
N TYR A 465 -27.08 -19.78 -33.68
CA TYR A 465 -27.84 -18.55 -33.36
C TYR A 465 -28.80 -18.15 -34.48
N LYS A 466 -29.66 -19.08 -34.94
CA LYS A 466 -30.64 -18.83 -36.03
C LYS A 466 -31.39 -17.49 -35.94
N SER A 467 -31.85 -17.11 -34.74
CA SER A 467 -32.60 -15.84 -34.55
C SER A 467 -31.78 -14.56 -34.70
N TRP A 468 -30.46 -14.67 -34.76
CA TRP A 468 -29.54 -13.53 -34.91
C TRP A 468 -29.23 -13.23 -36.36
N PHE A 469 -29.64 -14.07 -37.31
CA PHE A 469 -29.31 -13.95 -38.72
C PHE A 469 -30.57 -13.94 -39.57
N HIS A 470 -30.60 -13.15 -40.64
CA HIS A 470 -31.73 -13.13 -41.56
C HIS A 470 -31.83 -14.47 -42.31
N PRO A 471 -33.02 -15.02 -42.57
CA PRO A 471 -33.16 -16.15 -43.47
C PRO A 471 -33.04 -15.68 -44.94
N ALA A 472 -32.25 -16.38 -45.75
CA ALA A 472 -32.23 -16.30 -47.21
C ALA A 472 -33.09 -17.42 -47.82
N LYS A 473 -33.92 -17.09 -48.80
CA LYS A 473 -34.67 -18.08 -49.56
C LYS A 473 -33.88 -18.43 -50.82
N ILE A 474 -33.50 -19.69 -50.99
CA ILE A 474 -32.95 -20.22 -52.24
C ILE A 474 -34.07 -20.98 -52.94
N ILE A 475 -34.41 -20.57 -54.15
CA ILE A 475 -35.37 -21.26 -55.01
C ILE A 475 -34.58 -22.23 -55.87
N ILE A 476 -34.77 -23.54 -55.65
CA ILE A 476 -34.17 -24.58 -56.48
C ILE A 476 -35.21 -24.96 -57.54
N SER A 477 -35.01 -24.49 -58.76
CA SER A 477 -35.83 -24.91 -59.90
C SER A 477 -35.40 -26.31 -60.36
N ALA A 478 -36.09 -27.35 -59.89
CA ALA A 478 -36.00 -28.66 -60.53
C ALA A 478 -36.95 -28.71 -61.73
N ASN A 479 -36.58 -29.44 -62.79
CA ASN A 479 -37.20 -29.43 -64.14
C ASN A 479 -38.71 -29.78 -64.20
N ARG A 480 -39.38 -30.05 -63.07
CA ARG A 480 -40.84 -30.20 -62.98
C ARG A 480 -41.51 -29.65 -61.71
N ASN A 481 -40.77 -29.37 -60.62
CA ASN A 481 -41.32 -28.80 -59.37
C ASN A 481 -40.31 -27.82 -58.75
N GLN A 482 -40.75 -26.59 -58.46
CA GLN A 482 -39.93 -25.63 -57.71
C GLN A 482 -39.91 -26.04 -56.22
N THR A 483 -38.73 -26.25 -55.65
CA THR A 483 -38.57 -26.44 -54.21
C THR A 483 -37.91 -25.20 -53.60
N GLU A 484 -38.62 -24.55 -52.67
CA GLU A 484 -38.07 -23.44 -51.89
C GLU A 484 -37.29 -24.00 -50.69
N VAL A 485 -36.00 -23.67 -50.60
CA VAL A 485 -35.15 -24.01 -49.44
C VAL A 485 -34.76 -22.73 -48.72
N ILE A 486 -35.17 -22.61 -47.46
CA ILE A 486 -34.79 -21.48 -46.61
C ILE A 486 -33.45 -21.81 -45.95
N VAL A 487 -32.40 -21.10 -46.34
CA VAL A 487 -31.08 -21.15 -45.71
C VAL A 487 -30.83 -19.90 -44.88
N PRO A 488 -30.04 -19.96 -43.80
CA PRO A 488 -29.67 -18.74 -43.08
C PRO A 488 -28.73 -17.84 -43.92
N HIS A 489 -29.06 -16.56 -44.05
CA HIS A 489 -28.22 -15.52 -44.63
C HIS A 489 -27.20 -15.03 -43.59
N SER A 490 -26.00 -14.63 -44.02
CA SER A 490 -24.92 -14.22 -43.10
C SER A 490 -25.10 -12.85 -42.42
N VAL A 491 -26.12 -12.07 -42.80
CA VAL A 491 -26.36 -10.73 -42.24
C VAL A 491 -27.12 -10.84 -40.91
N MET A 492 -26.64 -10.14 -39.88
CA MET A 492 -27.30 -10.15 -38.57
C MET A 492 -28.62 -9.37 -38.58
N THR A 493 -29.58 -9.85 -37.80
CA THR A 493 -30.82 -9.11 -37.53
C THR A 493 -30.56 -8.01 -36.51
N ILE A 494 -31.48 -7.04 -36.38
CA ILE A 494 -31.39 -5.99 -35.35
C ILE A 494 -31.17 -6.55 -33.93
N LYS A 495 -31.73 -7.73 -33.66
CA LYS A 495 -31.54 -8.46 -32.40
C LYS A 495 -30.07 -8.88 -32.22
N GLY A 496 -29.47 -9.46 -33.25
CA GLY A 496 -28.07 -9.90 -33.24
C GLY A 496 -27.10 -8.73 -33.16
N GLU A 497 -27.34 -7.68 -33.95
CA GLU A 497 -26.56 -6.44 -33.96
C GLU A 497 -26.56 -5.76 -32.58
N LEU A 498 -27.76 -5.52 -32.02
CA LEU A 498 -27.91 -4.84 -30.73
C LEU A 498 -27.32 -5.64 -29.57
N ALA A 499 -27.56 -6.96 -29.54
CA ALA A 499 -27.00 -7.83 -28.51
C ALA A 499 -25.48 -7.86 -28.58
N SER A 500 -24.91 -7.95 -29.79
CA SER A 500 -23.45 -7.94 -29.99
C SER A 500 -22.83 -6.61 -29.55
N LEU A 501 -23.40 -5.48 -29.98
CA LEU A 501 -22.90 -4.15 -29.62
C LEU A 501 -22.92 -3.92 -28.10
N MET A 502 -24.04 -4.23 -27.43
CA MET A 502 -24.12 -4.11 -25.97
C MET A 502 -23.13 -5.03 -25.25
N GLY A 503 -22.91 -6.24 -25.76
CA GLY A 503 -21.92 -7.18 -25.22
C GLY A 503 -20.49 -6.65 -25.36
N ILE A 504 -20.13 -6.11 -26.52
CA ILE A 504 -18.81 -5.51 -26.80
C ILE A 504 -18.56 -4.31 -25.89
N LEU A 505 -19.53 -3.39 -25.79
CA LEU A 505 -19.41 -2.22 -24.91
C LEU A 505 -19.27 -2.63 -23.44
N THR A 506 -20.03 -3.64 -23.00
CA THR A 506 -19.91 -4.19 -21.64
C THR A 506 -18.51 -4.74 -21.39
N LEU A 507 -17.97 -5.52 -22.32
CA LEU A 507 -16.61 -6.07 -22.21
C LEU A 507 -15.56 -4.97 -22.15
N LEU A 508 -15.66 -3.96 -23.02
CA LEU A 508 -14.73 -2.82 -23.05
C LEU A 508 -14.68 -2.09 -21.70
N LEU A 509 -15.84 -1.83 -21.11
CA LEU A 509 -15.89 -1.21 -19.78
C LEU A 509 -15.38 -2.15 -18.69
N MET A 510 -15.67 -3.45 -18.74
CA MET A 510 -15.10 -4.41 -17.79
C MET A 510 -13.56 -4.49 -17.88
N SER A 511 -13.00 -4.42 -19.09
CA SER A 511 -11.55 -4.36 -19.30
C SER A 511 -10.96 -3.13 -18.63
N LEU A 512 -11.60 -1.96 -18.74
CA LEU A 512 -11.16 -0.73 -18.05
C LEU A 512 -11.22 -0.87 -16.51
N LEU A 513 -12.26 -1.50 -15.96
CA LEU A 513 -12.35 -1.80 -14.53
C LEU A 513 -11.24 -2.77 -14.06
N ALA A 514 -10.89 -3.75 -14.89
CA ALA A 514 -9.83 -4.71 -14.63
C ALA A 514 -8.45 -4.04 -14.67
N ILE A 515 -8.18 -3.22 -15.68
CA ILE A 515 -6.92 -2.47 -15.83
C ILE A 515 -6.69 -1.55 -14.63
N THR A 516 -7.71 -0.80 -14.22
CA THR A 516 -7.62 0.07 -13.03
C THR A 516 -7.57 -0.67 -11.69
N SER A 517 -7.66 -2.01 -11.70
CA SER A 517 -7.42 -2.85 -10.52
C SER A 517 -5.94 -3.24 -10.34
N ILE A 518 -5.09 -2.99 -11.34
CA ILE A 518 -3.63 -3.18 -11.27
C ILE A 518 -3.06 -2.11 -10.31
N PRO A 519 -2.29 -2.50 -9.27
CA PRO A 519 -1.79 -1.55 -8.27
C PRO A 519 -1.02 -0.36 -8.85
N ALA A 520 -0.17 -0.61 -9.87
CA ALA A 520 0.60 0.44 -10.54
C ALA A 520 -0.29 1.54 -11.13
N ILE A 521 -1.44 1.17 -11.71
CA ILE A 521 -2.40 2.14 -12.30
C ILE A 521 -3.29 2.73 -11.21
N ALA A 522 -3.77 1.90 -10.27
CA ALA A 522 -4.62 2.36 -9.18
C ALA A 522 -3.95 3.43 -8.31
N ASN A 523 -2.63 3.36 -8.13
CA ASN A 523 -1.85 4.32 -7.35
C ASN A 523 -1.60 5.64 -8.09
N LEU A 524 -1.80 5.70 -9.41
CA LEU A 524 -1.72 6.95 -10.20
C LEU A 524 -3.02 7.74 -10.17
N LEU A 525 -4.15 7.09 -9.86
CA LEU A 525 -5.46 7.72 -9.86
C LEU A 525 -5.76 8.34 -8.50
N ASN A 526 -6.28 9.57 -8.52
CA ASN A 526 -6.82 10.15 -7.30
C ASN A 526 -8.14 9.44 -6.90
N TRP A 527 -8.59 9.67 -5.66
CA TRP A 527 -9.78 8.98 -5.15
C TRP A 527 -11.06 9.29 -5.93
N ARG A 528 -11.17 10.47 -6.56
CA ARG A 528 -12.35 10.86 -7.36
C ARG A 528 -12.39 10.08 -8.68
N GLU A 529 -11.27 10.01 -9.38
CA GLU A 529 -11.11 9.24 -10.62
C GLU A 529 -11.34 7.75 -10.38
N TRP A 530 -10.65 7.19 -9.38
CA TRP A 530 -10.82 5.78 -9.02
C TRP A 530 -12.28 5.46 -8.68
N ARG A 531 -12.94 6.32 -7.90
CA ARG A 531 -14.37 6.15 -7.56
C ARG A 531 -15.27 6.31 -8.78
N PHE A 532 -14.99 7.23 -9.69
CA PHE A 532 -15.76 7.38 -10.92
C PHE A 532 -15.72 6.08 -11.74
N ILE A 533 -14.52 5.55 -11.98
CA ILE A 533 -14.33 4.31 -12.74
C ILE A 533 -14.97 3.13 -12.00
N GLN A 534 -14.55 2.84 -10.77
CA GLN A 534 -14.97 1.63 -10.07
C GLN A 534 -16.43 1.66 -9.58
N SER A 535 -17.03 2.84 -9.40
CA SER A 535 -18.43 2.96 -8.94
C SER A 535 -19.40 3.38 -10.03
N LYS A 536 -19.16 4.50 -10.73
CA LYS A 536 -20.13 5.04 -11.70
C LYS A 536 -20.08 4.23 -12.99
N LEU A 537 -18.90 4.13 -13.58
CA LEU A 537 -18.70 3.34 -14.78
C LEU A 537 -18.98 1.87 -14.52
N GLY A 538 -18.55 1.35 -13.36
CA GLY A 538 -18.90 0.01 -12.90
C GLY A 538 -20.41 -0.31 -12.86
N THR A 539 -21.21 0.59 -12.29
CA THR A 539 -22.68 0.42 -12.27
C THR A 539 -23.25 0.50 -13.69
N PHE A 540 -22.71 1.38 -14.53
CA PHE A 540 -23.11 1.49 -15.94
C PHE A 540 -22.78 0.22 -16.74
N THR A 541 -21.64 -0.41 -16.48
CA THR A 541 -21.29 -1.72 -17.04
C THR A 541 -22.32 -2.79 -16.70
N LEU A 542 -22.80 -2.83 -15.45
CA LEU A 542 -23.87 -3.75 -15.06
C LEU A 542 -25.18 -3.44 -15.80
N LEU A 543 -25.52 -2.16 -16.01
CA LEU A 543 -26.69 -1.75 -16.80
C LEU A 543 -26.57 -2.22 -18.26
N LEU A 544 -25.39 -2.07 -18.89
CA LEU A 544 -25.14 -2.57 -20.25
C LEU A 544 -25.20 -4.10 -20.33
N ALA A 545 -24.68 -4.81 -19.32
CA ALA A 545 -24.76 -6.27 -19.24
C ALA A 545 -26.22 -6.75 -19.16
N ILE A 546 -27.05 -6.05 -18.37
CA ILE A 546 -28.49 -6.27 -18.33
C ILE A 546 -29.10 -5.98 -19.71
N GLY A 547 -28.79 -4.82 -20.30
CA GLY A 547 -29.24 -4.46 -21.65
C GLY A 547 -28.94 -5.53 -22.69
N HIS A 548 -27.72 -6.08 -22.69
CA HIS A 548 -27.30 -7.20 -23.55
C HIS A 548 -28.21 -8.43 -23.37
N ALA A 549 -28.49 -8.83 -22.12
CA ALA A 549 -29.39 -9.95 -21.84
C ALA A 549 -30.82 -9.67 -22.30
N PHE A 550 -31.33 -8.45 -22.08
CA PHE A 550 -32.67 -8.04 -22.50
C PHE A 550 -32.80 -7.96 -24.03
N ALA A 551 -31.80 -7.46 -24.75
CA ALA A 551 -31.79 -7.42 -26.22
C ALA A 551 -31.95 -8.83 -26.82
N MET A 552 -31.37 -9.85 -26.19
CA MET A 552 -31.53 -11.25 -26.60
C MET A 552 -32.90 -11.84 -26.24
N ALA A 553 -33.46 -11.45 -25.10
CA ALA A 553 -34.59 -12.12 -24.48
C ALA A 553 -35.96 -11.50 -24.80
N ILE A 554 -36.06 -10.16 -24.88
CA ILE A 554 -37.31 -9.43 -25.11
C ILE A 554 -38.09 -9.94 -26.32
N PRO A 555 -37.49 -10.13 -27.52
CA PRO A 555 -38.23 -10.59 -28.69
C PRO A 555 -38.91 -11.94 -28.46
N ARG A 556 -38.30 -12.80 -27.64
CA ARG A 556 -38.88 -14.11 -27.28
C ARG A 556 -39.94 -13.98 -26.19
N TRP A 557 -39.75 -13.08 -25.23
CA TRP A 557 -40.73 -12.90 -24.14
C TRP A 557 -42.04 -12.30 -24.62
N ILE A 558 -41.99 -11.39 -25.59
CA ILE A 558 -43.18 -10.83 -26.23
C ILE A 558 -43.99 -11.93 -26.93
N THR A 559 -43.32 -12.84 -27.66
CA THR A 559 -44.00 -13.88 -28.43
C THR A 559 -44.61 -14.98 -27.56
N ILE A 560 -43.97 -15.37 -26.45
CA ILE A 560 -44.47 -16.43 -25.57
C ILE A 560 -45.38 -15.92 -24.43
N GLY A 561 -45.47 -14.60 -24.24
CA GLY A 561 -46.23 -13.98 -23.15
C GLY A 561 -45.52 -13.98 -21.79
N PHE A 562 -46.01 -13.15 -20.85
CA PHE A 562 -45.35 -12.90 -19.56
C PHE A 562 -45.23 -14.16 -18.68
N VAL A 563 -46.33 -14.90 -18.50
CA VAL A 563 -46.36 -16.08 -17.62
C VAL A 563 -45.35 -17.14 -18.06
N GLN A 564 -45.23 -17.37 -19.38
CA GLN A 564 -44.27 -18.33 -19.91
C GLN A 564 -42.84 -17.80 -19.85
N SER A 565 -42.66 -16.47 -19.95
CA SER A 565 -41.35 -15.81 -19.82
C SER A 565 -40.74 -16.03 -18.43
N LEU A 566 -41.55 -16.03 -17.37
CA LEU A 566 -41.12 -16.31 -16.00
C LEU A 566 -40.42 -17.67 -15.87
N ARG A 567 -40.75 -18.64 -16.73
CA ARG A 567 -40.15 -19.99 -16.70
C ARG A 567 -38.83 -20.08 -17.47
N THR A 568 -38.44 -19.04 -18.20
CA THR A 568 -37.23 -19.08 -19.02
C THR A 568 -35.96 -18.87 -18.21
N THR A 569 -34.89 -19.62 -18.51
CA THR A 569 -33.56 -19.42 -17.90
C THR A 569 -33.07 -17.98 -18.04
N GLY A 570 -33.36 -17.33 -19.17
CA GLY A 570 -32.99 -15.94 -19.43
C GLY A 570 -33.68 -14.95 -18.49
N PHE A 571 -34.91 -15.25 -18.04
CA PHE A 571 -35.61 -14.40 -17.07
C PHE A 571 -34.96 -14.53 -15.69
N HIS A 572 -34.73 -15.77 -15.24
CA HIS A 572 -34.13 -16.01 -13.92
C HIS A 572 -32.75 -15.37 -13.76
N CYS A 573 -31.90 -15.36 -14.81
CA CYS A 573 -30.56 -14.78 -14.70
C CYS A 573 -30.54 -13.26 -14.61
N VAL A 574 -31.59 -12.56 -15.08
CA VAL A 574 -31.67 -11.08 -15.00
C VAL A 574 -32.35 -10.57 -13.74
N VAL A 575 -33.10 -11.39 -12.99
CA VAL A 575 -33.83 -10.96 -11.79
C VAL A 575 -32.91 -10.31 -10.76
N PHE A 576 -31.84 -10.99 -10.36
CA PHE A 576 -30.91 -10.48 -9.35
C PHE A 576 -30.14 -9.22 -9.81
N PRO A 577 -29.60 -9.17 -11.04
CA PRO A 577 -29.05 -7.93 -11.62
C PRO A 577 -30.01 -6.76 -11.63
N VAL A 578 -31.26 -6.98 -12.04
CA VAL A 578 -32.29 -5.94 -12.11
C VAL A 578 -32.61 -5.43 -10.71
N ILE A 579 -32.78 -6.31 -9.71
CA ILE A 579 -32.97 -5.89 -8.30
C ILE A 579 -31.79 -5.02 -7.83
N THR A 580 -30.55 -5.40 -8.19
CA THR A 580 -29.34 -4.65 -7.82
C THR A 580 -29.36 -3.23 -8.38
N ILE A 581 -29.74 -3.06 -9.66
CA ILE A 581 -29.84 -1.74 -10.31
C ILE A 581 -31.05 -0.95 -9.82
N LEU A 582 -32.21 -1.57 -9.63
CA LEU A 582 -33.40 -0.92 -9.10
C LEU A 582 -33.15 -0.37 -7.70
N LEU A 583 -32.53 -1.17 -6.82
CA LEU A 583 -32.16 -0.72 -5.49
C LEU A 583 -31.16 0.44 -5.55
N LYS A 584 -30.20 0.39 -6.47
CA LYS A 584 -29.27 1.49 -6.71
C LYS A 584 -29.99 2.77 -7.14
N PHE A 585 -30.97 2.64 -8.04
CA PHE A 585 -31.78 3.75 -8.52
C PHE A 585 -32.60 4.38 -7.38
N VAL A 586 -33.28 3.56 -6.57
CA VAL A 586 -34.03 4.02 -5.39
C VAL A 586 -33.12 4.78 -4.42
N LEU A 587 -31.94 4.25 -4.11
CA LEU A 587 -30.97 4.90 -3.21
C LEU A 587 -30.35 6.19 -3.79
N CYS A 588 -30.48 6.43 -5.09
CA CYS A 588 -30.07 7.68 -5.75
C CYS A 588 -31.18 8.74 -5.78
N LEU A 589 -32.43 8.39 -5.46
CA LEU A 589 -33.52 9.36 -5.38
C LEU A 589 -33.24 10.41 -4.28
N PRO A 590 -33.63 11.69 -4.46
CA PRO A 590 -33.30 12.76 -3.51
C PRO A 590 -33.72 12.47 -2.07
N CYS A 591 -34.83 11.75 -1.87
CA CYS A 591 -35.35 11.36 -0.56
C CYS A 591 -34.39 10.45 0.23
N PHE A 592 -33.63 9.58 -0.43
CA PHE A 592 -32.65 8.71 0.23
C PHE A 592 -31.22 9.24 0.11
N ALA A 593 -30.87 9.83 -1.05
CA ALA A 593 -29.53 10.32 -1.32
C ALA A 593 -29.11 11.50 -0.41
N ARG A 594 -30.04 12.41 -0.07
CA ARG A 594 -29.75 13.54 0.82
C ARG A 594 -29.43 13.09 2.25
N PRO A 595 -30.25 12.27 2.93
CA PRO A 595 -29.90 11.72 4.24
C PRO A 595 -28.59 10.93 4.23
N ILE A 596 -28.35 10.08 3.22
CA ILE A 596 -27.08 9.33 3.11
C ILE A 596 -25.88 10.29 3.04
N ARG A 597 -26.01 11.41 2.29
CA ARG A 597 -24.96 12.41 2.19
C ARG A 597 -24.72 13.09 3.54
N GLN A 598 -25.78 13.48 4.26
CA GLN A 598 -25.69 14.06 5.60
C GLN A 598 -24.99 13.12 6.58
N ILE A 599 -25.40 11.85 6.62
CA ILE A 599 -24.76 10.82 7.47
C ILE A 599 -23.27 10.69 7.18
N ARG A 600 -22.87 10.75 5.90
CA ARG A 600 -21.45 10.68 5.49
C ARG A 600 -20.66 11.92 5.94
N HIS A 601 -21.30 13.08 6.03
CA HIS A 601 -20.75 14.32 6.60
C HIS A 601 -20.85 14.39 8.14
N SER A 602 -21.28 13.31 8.81
CA SER A 602 -21.54 13.29 10.26
C SER A 602 -22.67 14.23 10.71
N GLU A 603 -23.54 14.65 9.79
CA GLU A 603 -24.74 15.43 10.10
C GLU A 603 -25.88 14.48 10.45
N LYS A 604 -26.62 14.77 11.53
CA LYS A 604 -27.84 14.02 11.87
C LYS A 604 -28.94 14.38 10.85
N PRO A 605 -29.43 13.43 10.06
CA PRO A 605 -30.55 13.69 9.16
C PRO A 605 -31.80 14.06 9.97
N LYS A 606 -32.45 15.18 9.62
CA LYS A 606 -33.59 15.72 10.39
C LYS A 606 -34.81 14.79 10.40
N HIS A 607 -34.93 13.89 9.42
CA HIS A 607 -35.96 12.86 9.34
C HIS A 607 -35.37 11.64 8.60
N VAL A 608 -35.27 10.51 9.29
CA VAL A 608 -35.15 9.19 8.66
C VAL A 608 -36.36 8.42 9.16
N VAL A 609 -37.20 7.99 8.21
CA VAL A 609 -38.43 7.21 8.47
C VAL A 609 -38.15 6.02 9.35
#